data_AF-A0A7C1HLK7-F1
#
_entry.id   AF-A0A7C1HLK7-F1
#
_cell.length_a   1.000
_cell.length_b   1.000
_cell.length_c   1.000
_cell.angle_alpha   90.00
_cell.angle_beta   90.00
_cell.angle_gamma   90.00
#
_symmetry.space_group_name_H-M   'P 1'
#
loop_
_entity.id
_entity.type
_entity.pdbx_description
1 polymer ?
#
loop_
_entity_poly.entity_id
_entity_poly.type
_entity_poly.pdbx_seq_one_letter_code
_entity_poly.pdbx_strand_id
1 'polypeptide(L)'
;MKGRLAETMVTPAEALRAGGVEGTVLSMNASWHRTMENEKEKVSLASFAFLVVREGTPFQVEVEYENGSLKAHHQDMSAEMGNMAEEEQFASKVKLISDQQVLELLESNPRVETTMKKAKHLRLASLSFVIFDEAYEAPVWQVTLKNWPLTNFFRREKPITIEAMVEGIRGRVLGVRQVI
;
A
#
# COMPACT_ATOMS: atom_id res chain seq x y z
N MET A 1 -7.31 -8.87 16.20
CA MET A 1 -6.14 -9.57 15.62
C MET A 1 -5.88 -8.92 14.27
N LYS A 2 -4.62 -8.63 13.92
CA LYS A 2 -4.29 -8.16 12.56
C LYS A 2 -4.57 -9.30 11.56
N GLY A 3 -5.14 -8.97 10.39
CA GLY A 3 -5.37 -9.92 9.30
C GLY A 3 -4.06 -10.54 8.77
N ARG A 4 -4.14 -11.70 8.11
CA ARG A 4 -2.98 -12.46 7.62
C ARG A 4 -2.19 -11.73 6.51
N LEU A 5 -2.85 -10.90 5.70
CA LEU A 5 -2.21 -10.05 4.69
C LEU A 5 -1.49 -8.86 5.34
N ALA A 6 -1.98 -8.41 6.50
CA ALA A 6 -1.40 -7.31 7.28
C ALA A 6 -0.27 -7.75 8.22
N GLU A 7 -0.11 -9.07 8.40
CA GLU A 7 0.89 -9.64 9.28
C GLU A 7 2.30 -9.26 8.82
N THR A 8 3.15 -8.83 9.76
CA THR A 8 4.56 -8.46 9.55
C THR A 8 4.84 -7.22 8.69
N MET A 9 3.83 -6.46 8.25
CA MET A 9 4.11 -5.24 7.48
C MET A 9 4.77 -4.16 8.35
N VAL A 10 5.68 -3.41 7.75
CA VAL A 10 5.97 -2.03 8.18
C VAL A 10 4.83 -1.16 7.69
N THR A 11 4.16 -0.44 8.60
CA THR A 11 2.93 0.27 8.22
C THR A 11 3.24 1.59 7.50
N PRO A 12 2.44 1.99 6.49
CA PRO A 12 2.59 3.29 5.86
C PRO A 12 2.52 4.47 6.84
N ALA A 13 1.72 4.36 7.90
CA ALA A 13 1.64 5.38 8.95
C ALA A 13 2.95 5.52 9.76
N GLU A 14 3.69 4.43 9.99
CA GLU A 14 5.03 4.49 10.59
C GLU A 14 6.04 5.10 9.63
N ALA A 15 6.00 4.72 8.35
CA ALA A 15 6.87 5.28 7.33
C ALA A 15 6.65 6.80 7.16
N LEU A 16 5.40 7.25 7.01
CA LEU A 16 5.07 8.67 6.86
C LEU A 16 5.54 9.50 8.07
N ARG A 17 5.38 8.98 9.30
CA ARG A 17 5.89 9.63 10.50
C ARG A 17 7.42 9.77 10.48
N ALA A 18 8.14 8.76 10.01
CA ALA A 18 9.59 8.84 9.83
C ALA A 18 9.99 9.82 8.71
N GLY A 19 9.11 10.05 7.72
CA GLY A 19 9.25 11.04 6.66
C GLY A 19 9.35 12.49 7.16
N GLY A 20 8.73 12.80 8.31
CA GLY A 20 8.86 14.08 8.99
C GLY A 20 8.18 15.27 8.31
N VAL A 21 7.39 15.03 7.26
CA VAL A 21 6.61 16.07 6.58
C VAL A 21 5.15 15.92 6.99
N GLU A 22 4.64 16.92 7.71
CA GLU A 22 3.23 17.03 8.06
C GLU A 22 2.44 17.66 6.92
N GLY A 23 1.20 17.18 6.70
CA GLY A 23 0.30 17.72 5.68
C GLY A 23 -0.79 16.73 5.28
N THR A 24 -1.53 17.09 4.25
CA THR A 24 -2.56 16.24 3.63
C THR A 24 -1.92 15.30 2.62
N VAL A 25 -2.09 13.98 2.79
CA VAL A 25 -1.58 12.99 1.83
C VAL A 25 -2.56 12.85 0.66
N LEU A 26 -2.11 13.17 -0.55
CA LEU A 26 -2.91 13.06 -1.77
C LEU A 26 -2.78 11.69 -2.45
N SER A 27 -1.62 11.06 -2.32
CA SER A 27 -1.37 9.72 -2.86
C SER A 27 -0.27 9.01 -2.09
N MET A 28 -0.25 7.69 -2.24
CA MET A 28 0.78 6.84 -1.66
C MET A 28 1.06 5.66 -2.59
N ASN A 29 2.32 5.26 -2.66
CA ASN A 29 2.75 3.96 -3.15
C ASN A 29 3.59 3.29 -2.06
N ALA A 30 3.24 2.06 -1.69
CA ALA A 30 3.97 1.25 -0.73
C ALA A 30 4.25 -0.13 -1.33
N SER A 31 5.45 -0.66 -1.08
CA SER A 31 5.83 -2.01 -1.50
C SER A 31 6.68 -2.70 -0.44
N TRP A 32 6.53 -4.02 -0.34
CA TRP A 32 7.25 -4.84 0.64
C TRP A 32 7.93 -6.01 -0.05
N HIS A 33 9.22 -6.16 0.21
CA HIS A 33 10.00 -7.32 -0.17
C HIS A 33 10.25 -8.21 1.05
N ARG A 34 10.01 -9.51 0.88
CA ARG A 34 10.10 -10.50 1.96
C ARG A 34 11.13 -11.58 1.66
N THR A 35 11.78 -12.03 2.72
CA THR A 35 12.76 -13.11 2.72
C THR A 35 12.46 -14.09 3.84
N MET A 36 13.12 -15.25 3.79
CA MET A 36 13.14 -16.21 4.91
C MET A 36 14.48 -16.09 5.63
N GLU A 37 14.44 -15.89 6.94
CA GLU A 37 15.62 -15.85 7.82
C GLU A 37 15.34 -16.76 9.03
N ASN A 38 16.21 -17.76 9.29
CA ASN A 38 16.01 -18.73 10.38
C ASN A 38 14.60 -19.38 10.38
N GLU A 39 14.14 -19.81 9.20
CA GLU A 39 12.80 -20.40 8.98
C GLU A 39 11.62 -19.46 9.29
N LYS A 40 11.88 -18.18 9.54
CA LYS A 40 10.85 -17.16 9.77
C LYS A 40 10.76 -16.20 8.58
N GLU A 41 9.54 -15.91 8.17
CA GLU A 41 9.25 -14.87 7.20
C GLU A 41 9.52 -13.49 7.81
N LYS A 42 10.18 -12.62 7.04
CA LYS A 42 10.51 -11.26 7.45
C LYS A 42 10.42 -10.31 6.26
N VAL A 43 10.01 -9.07 6.51
CA VAL A 43 10.17 -7.95 5.57
C VAL A 43 11.63 -7.51 5.62
N SER A 44 12.37 -7.71 4.52
CA SER A 44 13.78 -7.31 4.43
C SER A 44 13.92 -5.86 3.98
N LEU A 45 13.05 -5.45 3.06
CA LEU A 45 13.01 -4.12 2.46
C LEU A 45 11.54 -3.68 2.31
N ALA A 46 11.28 -2.39 2.51
CA ALA A 46 10.02 -1.78 2.09
C ALA A 46 10.28 -0.36 1.60
N SER A 47 9.52 0.08 0.60
CA SER A 47 9.65 1.40 0.01
C SER A 47 8.30 2.08 0.03
N PHE A 48 8.28 3.34 0.45
CA PHE A 48 7.10 4.17 0.54
C PHE A 48 7.36 5.49 -0.18
N ALA A 49 6.40 5.93 -0.98
CA ALA A 49 6.41 7.21 -1.65
C ALA A 49 5.06 7.87 -1.40
N PHE A 50 5.08 9.07 -0.84
CA PHE A 50 3.89 9.86 -0.53
C PHE A 50 3.96 11.19 -1.27
N LEU A 51 2.82 11.63 -1.80
CA LEU A 51 2.63 13.03 -2.17
C LEU A 51 1.89 13.71 -1.03
N VAL A 52 2.56 14.61 -0.33
CA VAL A 52 2.02 15.37 0.81
C VAL A 52 1.91 16.83 0.41
N VAL A 53 0.77 17.45 0.67
CA VAL A 53 0.60 18.90 0.48
C VAL A 53 0.44 19.58 1.84
N ARG A 54 1.15 20.68 2.01
CA ARG A 54 1.03 21.55 3.19
C ARG A 54 0.90 22.99 2.72
N GLU A 55 -0.24 23.61 3.01
CA GLU A 55 -0.50 25.02 2.67
C GLU A 55 -0.31 25.28 1.17
N GLY A 56 -0.81 24.37 0.32
CA GLY A 56 -0.67 24.39 -1.13
C GLY A 56 0.70 24.01 -1.67
N THR A 57 1.71 23.78 -0.82
CA THR A 57 3.06 23.37 -1.27
C THR A 57 3.16 21.83 -1.34
N PRO A 58 3.46 21.24 -2.51
CA PRO A 58 3.58 19.80 -2.64
C PRO A 58 4.99 19.30 -2.30
N PHE A 59 5.04 18.19 -1.58
CA PHE A 59 6.25 17.48 -1.19
C PHE A 59 6.16 16.02 -1.62
N GLN A 60 7.17 15.56 -2.36
CA GLN A 60 7.42 14.14 -2.55
C GLN A 60 8.19 13.64 -1.32
N VAL A 61 7.65 12.66 -0.61
CA VAL A 61 8.26 12.07 0.59
C VAL A 61 8.51 10.59 0.33
N GLU A 62 9.78 10.22 0.30
CA GLU A 62 10.23 8.85 0.07
C GLU A 62 10.82 8.29 1.36
N VAL A 63 10.39 7.09 1.73
CA VAL A 63 10.87 6.42 2.93
C VAL A 63 11.25 4.99 2.58
N GLU A 64 12.46 4.61 2.92
CA GLU A 64 12.99 3.27 2.74
C GLU A 64 13.17 2.61 4.11
N TYR A 65 12.64 1.39 4.22
CA TYR A 65 12.91 0.49 5.32
C TYR A 65 13.92 -0.54 4.88
N GLU A 66 15.01 -0.69 5.64
CA GLU A 66 15.97 -1.76 5.46
C GLU A 66 16.49 -2.22 6.84
N ASN A 67 16.44 -3.53 7.09
CA ASN A 67 17.03 -4.15 8.29
C ASN A 67 16.63 -3.48 9.63
N GLY A 68 15.38 -3.04 9.75
CA GLY A 68 14.87 -2.42 10.99
C GLY A 68 15.07 -0.91 11.08
N SER A 69 15.72 -0.29 10.09
CA SER A 69 15.95 1.16 10.05
C SER A 69 15.11 1.80 8.94
N LEU A 70 14.62 3.01 9.21
CA LEU A 70 13.93 3.86 8.23
C LEU A 70 14.84 5.01 7.82
N LYS A 71 14.94 5.26 6.52
CA LYS A 71 15.61 6.43 5.95
C LYS A 71 14.60 7.20 5.13
N ALA A 72 14.54 8.51 5.32
CA ALA A 72 13.62 9.38 4.62
C ALA A 72 14.35 10.38 3.75
N HIS A 73 13.78 10.66 2.59
CA HIS A 73 14.13 11.76 1.71
C HIS A 73 12.87 12.53 1.38
N HIS A 74 12.96 13.85 1.25
CA HIS A 74 11.85 14.64 0.74
C HIS A 74 12.34 15.71 -0.23
N GLN A 75 11.48 16.01 -1.19
CA GLN A 75 11.71 16.99 -2.23
C GLN A 75 10.49 17.92 -2.33
N ASP A 76 10.73 19.22 -2.38
CA ASP A 76 9.72 20.22 -2.76
C ASP A 76 9.45 20.09 -4.27
N MET A 77 8.18 19.90 -4.62
CA MET A 77 7.72 19.66 -6.00
C MET A 77 7.02 20.90 -6.61
N SER A 78 7.17 22.07 -6.00
CA SER A 78 6.49 23.30 -6.43
C SER A 78 6.84 23.71 -7.86
N ALA A 79 8.06 23.40 -8.32
CA ALA A 79 8.49 23.73 -9.67
C ALA A 79 7.79 22.87 -10.74
N GLU A 80 7.53 21.61 -10.43
CA GLU A 80 6.94 20.63 -11.32
C GLU A 80 5.40 20.62 -11.28
N MET A 81 4.83 20.83 -10.09
CA MET A 81 3.40 20.68 -9.83
C MET A 81 2.67 21.99 -9.57
N GLY A 82 3.38 23.06 -9.24
CA GLY A 82 2.78 24.33 -8.84
C GLY A 82 2.08 24.24 -7.48
N ASN A 83 1.14 25.16 -7.26
CA ASN A 83 0.34 25.22 -6.04
C ASN A 83 -0.81 24.20 -6.10
N MET A 84 -0.95 23.37 -5.06
CA MET A 84 -1.95 22.30 -4.94
C MET A 84 -3.02 22.57 -3.86
N ALA A 85 -3.34 23.84 -3.59
CA ALA A 85 -4.31 24.21 -2.56
C ALA A 85 -5.74 23.68 -2.85
N GLU A 86 -6.11 23.53 -4.13
CA GLU A 86 -7.42 22.98 -4.51
C GLU A 86 -7.52 21.48 -4.17
N GLU A 87 -6.48 20.72 -4.48
CA GLU A 87 -6.37 19.30 -4.18
C GLU A 87 -6.29 19.06 -2.67
N GLU A 88 -5.55 19.90 -1.93
CA GLU A 88 -5.50 19.87 -0.47
C GLU A 88 -6.91 20.09 0.13
N GLN A 89 -7.65 21.09 -0.36
CA GLN A 89 -9.02 21.34 0.07
C GLN A 89 -9.97 20.20 -0.31
N PHE A 90 -9.82 19.62 -1.49
CA PHE A 90 -10.61 18.47 -1.91
C PHE A 90 -10.35 17.26 -0.99
N ALA A 91 -9.09 16.90 -0.77
CA ALA A 91 -8.69 15.79 0.07
C ALA A 91 -9.16 15.94 1.52
N SER A 92 -9.18 17.16 2.06
CA SER A 92 -9.71 17.43 3.41
C SER A 92 -11.20 17.08 3.60
N LYS A 93 -11.96 17.00 2.50
CA LYS A 93 -13.39 16.63 2.49
C LYS A 93 -13.61 15.13 2.29
N VAL A 94 -12.56 14.38 1.95
CA VAL A 94 -12.62 12.95 1.67
C VAL A 94 -12.18 12.17 2.90
N LYS A 95 -13.08 11.31 3.41
CA LYS A 95 -12.74 10.37 4.47
C LYS A 95 -12.38 9.01 3.87
N LEU A 96 -11.10 8.75 3.73
CA LEU A 96 -10.60 7.46 3.25
C LEU A 96 -10.72 6.37 4.33
N ILE A 97 -11.03 5.14 3.90
CA ILE A 97 -10.81 3.95 4.70
C ILE A 97 -9.30 3.71 4.86
N SER A 98 -8.88 3.11 5.97
CA SER A 98 -7.47 2.82 6.22
C SER A 98 -6.95 1.65 5.40
N ASP A 99 -5.63 1.58 5.25
CA ASP A 99 -4.90 0.41 4.75
C ASP A 99 -5.36 -0.89 5.43
N GLN A 100 -5.51 -0.90 6.75
CA GLN A 100 -6.00 -2.05 7.51
C GLN A 100 -7.41 -2.46 7.09
N GLN A 101 -8.33 -1.50 6.92
CA GLN A 101 -9.69 -1.77 6.46
C GLN A 101 -9.71 -2.33 5.04
N VAL A 102 -8.88 -1.81 4.14
CA VAL A 102 -8.72 -2.32 2.76
C VAL A 102 -8.31 -3.80 2.79
N LEU A 103 -7.32 -4.15 3.62
CA LEU A 103 -6.84 -5.53 3.70
C LEU A 103 -7.89 -6.47 4.30
N GLU A 104 -8.64 -6.04 5.30
CA GLU A 104 -9.74 -6.83 5.90
C GLU A 104 -10.87 -7.11 4.89
N LEU A 105 -11.21 -6.10 4.07
CA LEU A 105 -12.18 -6.25 2.98
C LEU A 105 -11.71 -7.26 1.94
N LEU A 106 -10.41 -7.25 1.60
CA LEU A 106 -9.83 -8.21 0.66
C LEU A 106 -9.73 -9.61 1.25
N GLU A 107 -9.33 -9.78 2.51
CA GLU A 107 -9.33 -11.10 3.17
C GLU A 107 -10.71 -11.73 3.22
N SER A 108 -11.75 -10.92 3.38
CA SER A 108 -13.15 -11.34 3.41
C SER A 108 -13.74 -11.56 2.01
N ASN A 109 -13.02 -11.20 0.93
CA ASN A 109 -13.50 -11.40 -0.43
C ASN A 109 -13.41 -12.91 -0.81
N PRO A 110 -14.50 -13.55 -1.27
CA PRO A 110 -14.51 -15.00 -1.53
C PRO A 110 -13.42 -15.49 -2.50
N ARG A 111 -13.04 -14.67 -3.51
CA ARG A 111 -12.00 -15.02 -4.48
C ARG A 111 -10.61 -15.00 -3.83
N VAL A 112 -10.34 -13.98 -3.02
CA VAL A 112 -9.07 -13.84 -2.29
C VAL A 112 -8.97 -14.91 -1.21
N GLU A 113 -10.02 -15.11 -0.41
CA GLU A 113 -10.07 -16.13 0.64
C GLU A 113 -9.81 -17.54 0.08
N THR A 114 -10.46 -17.91 -1.02
CA THR A 114 -10.24 -19.18 -1.72
C THR A 114 -8.79 -19.32 -2.17
N THR A 115 -8.18 -18.24 -2.66
CA THR A 115 -6.79 -18.25 -3.10
C THR A 115 -5.83 -18.36 -1.91
N MET A 116 -6.09 -17.67 -0.79
CA MET A 116 -5.30 -17.74 0.44
C MET A 116 -5.34 -19.12 1.10
N LYS A 117 -6.40 -19.92 0.88
CA LYS A 117 -6.48 -21.34 1.29
C LYS A 117 -5.53 -22.22 0.46
N LYS A 118 -5.29 -21.87 -0.81
CA LYS A 118 -4.41 -22.62 -1.74
C LYS A 118 -2.95 -22.15 -1.66
N ALA A 119 -2.72 -20.84 -1.64
CA ALA A 119 -1.41 -20.21 -1.47
C ALA A 119 -1.24 -19.71 -0.03
N LYS A 120 -0.60 -20.55 0.79
CA LYS A 120 -0.38 -20.29 2.23
C LYS A 120 0.56 -19.10 2.49
N HIS A 121 1.37 -18.73 1.51
CA HIS A 121 2.31 -17.62 1.64
C HIS A 121 1.91 -16.42 0.77
N LEU A 122 0.64 -16.33 0.36
CA LEU A 122 0.11 -15.09 -0.22
C LEU A 122 0.20 -13.96 0.82
N ARG A 123 0.83 -12.85 0.45
CA ARG A 123 1.07 -11.65 1.28
C ARG A 123 0.81 -10.38 0.49
N LEU A 124 0.65 -9.28 1.21
CA LEU A 124 0.64 -7.94 0.62
C LEU A 124 2.01 -7.62 0.00
N ALA A 125 2.06 -7.45 -1.32
CA ALA A 125 3.28 -7.09 -2.04
C ALA A 125 3.37 -5.59 -2.29
N SER A 126 2.25 -4.96 -2.66
CA SER A 126 2.15 -3.51 -2.76
C SER A 126 0.75 -3.01 -2.44
N LEU A 127 0.69 -1.75 -2.00
CA LEU A 127 -0.50 -1.02 -1.67
C LEU A 127 -0.30 0.41 -2.17
N SER A 128 -1.20 0.91 -3.00
CA SER A 128 -1.23 2.31 -3.40
C SER A 128 -2.60 2.89 -3.20
N PHE A 129 -2.66 4.22 -3.04
CA PHE A 129 -3.90 4.96 -3.14
C PHE A 129 -3.70 6.26 -3.88
N VAL A 130 -4.78 6.73 -4.49
CA VAL A 130 -4.90 8.08 -5.05
C VAL A 130 -6.21 8.68 -4.56
N ILE A 131 -6.19 9.96 -4.18
CA ILE A 131 -7.38 10.66 -3.68
C ILE A 131 -8.45 10.83 -4.78
N PHE A 132 -8.06 10.75 -6.05
CA PHE A 132 -8.97 10.78 -7.20
C PHE A 132 -8.41 9.98 -8.38
N ASP A 133 -9.14 8.96 -8.81
CA ASP A 133 -8.86 8.19 -10.02
C ASP A 133 -9.92 8.54 -11.08
N GLU A 134 -9.48 9.00 -12.26
CA GLU A 134 -10.38 9.47 -13.32
C GLU A 134 -11.29 8.35 -13.87
N ALA A 135 -10.80 7.11 -13.94
CA ALA A 135 -11.58 6.01 -14.51
C ALA A 135 -12.74 5.58 -13.61
N TYR A 136 -12.62 5.82 -12.31
CA TYR A 136 -13.62 5.48 -11.30
C TYR A 136 -14.34 6.69 -10.71
N GLU A 137 -13.90 7.90 -11.07
CA GLU A 137 -14.37 9.19 -10.51
C GLU A 137 -14.43 9.20 -8.98
N ALA A 138 -13.47 8.52 -8.35
CA ALA A 138 -13.47 8.28 -6.90
C ALA A 138 -12.04 8.06 -6.39
N PRO A 139 -11.79 8.21 -5.07
CA PRO A 139 -10.56 7.73 -4.49
C PRO A 139 -10.46 6.21 -4.62
N VAL A 140 -9.28 5.69 -4.94
CA VAL A 140 -9.07 4.27 -5.19
C VAL A 140 -7.82 3.78 -4.46
N TRP A 141 -7.95 2.61 -3.84
CA TRP A 141 -6.84 1.78 -3.39
C TRP A 141 -6.56 0.70 -4.44
N GLN A 142 -5.30 0.53 -4.80
CA GLN A 142 -4.84 -0.60 -5.60
C GLN A 142 -3.95 -1.49 -4.73
N VAL A 143 -4.21 -2.79 -4.79
CA VAL A 143 -3.56 -3.77 -3.92
C VAL A 143 -3.01 -4.90 -4.76
N THR A 144 -1.74 -5.22 -4.56
CA THR A 144 -1.13 -6.41 -5.16
C THR A 144 -0.77 -7.40 -4.07
N LEU A 145 -1.29 -8.62 -4.18
CA LEU A 145 -0.97 -9.73 -3.31
C LEU A 145 -0.12 -10.74 -4.09
N LYS A 146 1.01 -11.17 -3.52
CA LYS A 146 1.91 -12.16 -4.13
C LYS A 146 2.43 -13.12 -3.08
N ASN A 147 2.72 -14.36 -3.50
CA ASN A 147 3.49 -15.31 -2.71
C ASN A 147 4.92 -15.51 -3.26
N TRP A 148 5.27 -14.92 -4.40
CA TRP A 148 6.65 -14.86 -4.89
C TRP A 148 7.35 -13.60 -4.33
N PRO A 149 8.63 -13.67 -3.91
CA PRO A 149 9.57 -14.78 -4.05
C PRO A 149 9.50 -15.86 -2.96
N LEU A 150 8.56 -15.79 -2.01
CA LEU A 150 8.47 -16.78 -0.92
C LEU A 150 8.31 -18.22 -1.44
N THR A 151 7.67 -18.41 -2.59
CA THR A 151 7.58 -19.72 -3.27
C THR A 151 8.93 -20.40 -3.48
N ASN A 152 10.04 -19.65 -3.60
CA ASN A 152 11.39 -20.21 -3.74
C ASN A 152 11.82 -21.05 -2.51
N PHE A 153 11.22 -20.78 -1.35
CA PHE A 153 11.50 -21.48 -0.10
C PHE A 153 10.53 -22.65 0.17
N PHE A 154 9.45 -22.77 -0.61
CA PHE A 154 8.41 -23.79 -0.40
C PHE A 154 8.23 -24.66 -1.64
N ARG A 155 8.82 -25.88 -1.60
CA ARG A 155 8.97 -26.84 -2.72
C ARG A 155 7.69 -27.28 -3.47
N ARG A 156 6.50 -26.76 -3.14
CA ARG A 156 5.21 -27.15 -3.75
C ARG A 156 4.24 -25.99 -3.96
N GLU A 157 4.67 -24.76 -3.70
CA GLU A 157 3.80 -23.60 -3.90
C GLU A 157 3.99 -23.01 -5.29
N LYS A 158 2.89 -22.82 -6.02
CA LYS A 158 2.90 -22.15 -7.31
C LYS A 158 2.90 -20.64 -7.10
N PRO A 159 3.66 -19.86 -7.89
CA PRO A 159 3.53 -18.42 -7.90
C PRO A 159 2.09 -18.02 -8.21
N ILE A 160 1.56 -17.11 -7.38
CA ILE A 160 0.24 -16.51 -7.55
C ILE A 160 0.39 -15.01 -7.38
N THR A 161 -0.28 -14.25 -8.26
CA THR A 161 -0.46 -12.80 -8.11
C THR A 161 -1.93 -12.45 -8.20
N ILE A 162 -2.44 -11.73 -7.20
CA ILE A 162 -3.76 -11.10 -7.23
C ILE A 162 -3.57 -9.59 -7.28
N GLU A 163 -4.26 -8.94 -8.20
CA GLU A 163 -4.45 -7.50 -8.20
C GLU A 163 -5.90 -7.20 -7.82
N ALA A 164 -6.09 -6.25 -6.92
CA ALA A 164 -7.40 -5.83 -6.49
C ALA A 164 -7.50 -4.31 -6.44
N MET A 165 -8.70 -3.80 -6.69
CA MET A 165 -9.03 -2.39 -6.58
C MET A 165 -10.20 -2.22 -5.62
N VAL A 166 -10.09 -1.24 -4.72
CA VAL A 166 -11.09 -0.94 -3.70
C VAL A 166 -11.38 0.55 -3.72
N GLU A 167 -12.65 0.92 -3.77
CA GLU A 167 -13.06 2.33 -3.67
C GLU A 167 -12.81 2.85 -2.25
N GLY A 168 -12.14 4.01 -2.16
CA GLY A 168 -11.51 4.50 -0.94
C GLY A 168 -12.45 5.09 0.09
N ILE A 169 -13.71 5.36 -0.24
CA ILE A 169 -14.69 5.96 0.69
C ILE A 169 -15.55 4.90 1.36
N ARG A 170 -16.19 4.02 0.58
CA ARG A 170 -17.13 3.01 1.09
C ARG A 170 -16.50 1.62 1.19
N GLY A 171 -15.29 1.43 0.67
CA GLY A 171 -14.60 0.14 0.69
C GLY A 171 -15.20 -0.88 -0.26
N ARG A 172 -15.88 -0.45 -1.32
CA ARG A 172 -16.43 -1.38 -2.30
C ARG A 172 -15.28 -1.97 -3.14
N VAL A 173 -15.16 -3.29 -3.16
CA VAL A 173 -14.21 -3.98 -4.07
C VAL A 173 -14.67 -3.78 -5.51
N LEU A 174 -13.89 -3.04 -6.28
CA LEU A 174 -14.16 -2.67 -7.68
C LEU A 174 -13.74 -3.79 -8.64
N GLY A 175 -12.69 -4.53 -8.30
CA GLY A 175 -12.19 -5.62 -9.12
C GLY A 175 -11.19 -6.49 -8.38
N VAL A 176 -11.15 -7.78 -8.74
CA VAL A 176 -10.13 -8.74 -8.30
C VAL A 176 -9.75 -9.59 -9.49
N ARG A 177 -8.47 -9.53 -9.87
CA ARG A 177 -7.88 -10.25 -11.01
C ARG A 177 -6.72 -11.11 -10.53
N GLN A 178 -6.76 -12.41 -10.84
CA GLN A 178 -5.58 -13.26 -10.72
C GLN A 178 -4.79 -13.18 -12.04
N VAL A 179 -3.50 -12.86 -11.94
CA VAL A 179 -2.62 -12.64 -13.11
C VAL A 179 -1.75 -13.85 -13.40
N ILE A 180 -1.28 -14.52 -12.34
CA ILE A 180 -0.41 -15.71 -12.37
C ILE A 180 -1.00 -16.75 -11.41
#